data_AF-A0AA39V265-F1
#
_entry.id   AF-A0AA39V265-F1
#
_cell.length_a   1.000
_cell.length_b   1.000
_cell.length_c   1.000
_cell.angle_alpha   90.00
_cell.angle_beta   90.00
_cell.angle_gamma   90.00
#
_symmetry.space_group_name_H-M   'P 1'
#
loop_
_entity.id
_entity.type
_entity.pdbx_description
1 polymer ?
#
loop_
_entity_poly.entity_id
_entity_poly.type
_entity_poly.pdbx_seq_one_letter_code
_entity_poly.pdbx_strand_id
1 'polypeptide(L)'
;MVDYWLGTTINIRSVLYRNNLRGWIYIEAPYNETVKSFLLMTPGVWKTGYAPPWHLRVEAIKITEWKTVLQEDDYIEDVFQVGSWVCVKRGTYRGDVGVVHEASLEQIVILLIPRLSLEPPIKQLRGKRRHRQEQPAVSQLFDPSWFRDGADATNQELPSGQIITIFCGHKLLKGFLLKKMSYHGIEEATNIDVSAAGTFLTSDLLELQTWTRDMPPPNEWIFNIDE
;
A
#
# COMPACT_ATOMS: atom_id res chain seq x y z
N MET A 1 -5.49 7.27 -34.59
CA MET A 1 -4.63 8.43 -34.90
C MET A 1 -3.39 7.83 -35.58
N VAL A 2 -3.27 7.97 -36.90
CA VAL A 2 -2.19 7.36 -37.70
C VAL A 2 -1.20 8.47 -38.01
N ASP A 3 -0.10 8.52 -37.26
CA ASP A 3 0.93 9.52 -37.48
C ASP A 3 1.83 9.11 -38.65
N TYR A 4 1.74 9.89 -39.73
CA TYR A 4 2.56 9.78 -40.93
C TYR A 4 3.90 10.49 -40.69
N TRP A 5 4.91 9.76 -40.24
CA TRP A 5 6.30 10.21 -40.38
C TRP A 5 7.10 9.04 -40.96
N LEU A 6 7.65 9.24 -42.18
CA LEU A 6 8.50 8.33 -43.00
C LEU A 6 7.84 7.44 -44.08
N GLY A 7 6.58 7.69 -44.49
CA GLY A 7 5.97 6.97 -45.63
C GLY A 7 5.81 5.46 -45.45
N THR A 8 6.13 4.95 -44.26
CA THR A 8 6.07 3.54 -43.88
C THR A 8 5.09 3.45 -42.71
N THR A 9 3.97 2.75 -42.89
CA THR A 9 2.96 2.62 -41.85
C THR A 9 3.46 1.65 -40.77
N ILE A 10 3.47 2.10 -39.51
CA ILE A 10 3.77 1.24 -38.37
C ILE A 10 2.49 0.47 -38.03
N ASN A 11 2.52 -0.84 -38.21
CA ASN A 11 1.38 -1.71 -37.96
C ASN A 11 1.44 -2.23 -36.51
N ILE A 12 1.02 -1.40 -35.54
CA ILE A 12 0.76 -1.82 -34.17
C ILE A 12 -0.75 -1.75 -33.96
N ARG A 13 -1.35 -2.87 -33.52
CA ARG A 13 -2.81 -2.96 -33.32
C ARG A 13 -3.22 -2.50 -31.93
N SER A 14 -2.52 -2.99 -30.91
CA SER A 14 -2.80 -2.66 -29.52
C SER A 14 -1.52 -2.70 -28.69
N VAL A 15 -1.50 -1.94 -27.60
CA VAL A 15 -0.47 -1.97 -26.58
C VAL A 15 -1.16 -2.04 -25.23
N LEU A 16 -0.74 -2.99 -24.40
CA LEU A 16 -1.29 -3.22 -23.08
C LEU A 16 -0.17 -3.15 -22.04
N TYR A 17 -0.46 -2.48 -20.92
CA TYR A 17 0.38 -2.46 -19.74
C TYR A 17 -0.38 -3.08 -18.58
N ARG A 18 0.30 -3.91 -17.78
CA ARG A 18 -0.29 -4.52 -16.58
C ARG A 18 0.42 -4.05 -15.32
N ASN A 19 -0.36 -3.73 -14.29
CA ASN A 19 0.16 -3.24 -13.01
C ASN A 19 0.97 -4.30 -12.24
N ASN A 20 0.61 -5.58 -12.37
CA ASN A 20 1.30 -6.70 -11.72
C ASN A 20 2.67 -7.04 -12.35
N LEU A 21 2.91 -6.66 -13.60
CA LEU A 21 4.12 -6.99 -14.37
C LEU A 21 4.90 -5.73 -14.73
N ARG A 22 5.70 -5.27 -13.76
CA ARG A 22 6.53 -4.07 -13.90
C ARG A 22 7.67 -4.29 -14.91
N GLY A 23 7.91 -3.27 -15.73
CA GLY A 23 9.03 -3.25 -16.67
C GLY A 23 8.76 -3.96 -18.01
N TRP A 24 7.53 -4.41 -18.23
CA TRP A 24 7.10 -5.02 -19.48
C TRP A 24 5.86 -4.32 -20.04
N ILE A 25 5.76 -4.31 -21.37
CA ILE A 25 4.55 -3.95 -22.10
C ILE A 25 4.25 -5.05 -23.10
N TYR A 26 2.97 -5.28 -23.33
CA TYR A 26 2.46 -6.22 -24.31
C TYR A 26 2.10 -5.46 -25.58
N ILE A 27 2.56 -5.93 -26.73
CA ILE A 27 2.31 -5.27 -28.01
C ILE A 27 1.72 -6.29 -28.97
N GLU A 28 0.54 -6.02 -29.49
CA GLU A 28 -0.05 -6.79 -30.58
C GLU A 28 0.37 -6.15 -31.91
N ALA A 29 1.34 -6.77 -32.57
CA ALA A 29 1.84 -6.32 -33.86
C ALA A 29 2.51 -7.47 -34.63
N PRO A 30 2.52 -7.45 -35.97
CA PRO A 30 3.52 -8.19 -36.72
C PRO A 30 4.92 -7.71 -36.32
N TYR A 31 5.75 -8.62 -35.79
CA TYR A 31 7.12 -8.29 -35.43
C TYR A 31 7.99 -8.15 -36.69
N ASN A 32 8.32 -6.90 -37.04
CA ASN A 32 9.13 -6.56 -38.21
C ASN A 32 10.13 -5.42 -37.89
N GLU A 33 11.04 -5.13 -38.83
CA GLU A 33 12.09 -4.13 -38.61
C GLU A 33 11.54 -2.71 -38.41
N THR A 34 10.38 -2.40 -38.99
CA THR A 34 9.68 -1.12 -38.81
C THR A 34 9.23 -0.93 -37.36
N VAL A 35 8.54 -1.93 -36.78
CA VAL A 35 8.11 -1.93 -35.38
C VAL A 35 9.31 -1.92 -34.44
N LYS A 36 10.34 -2.71 -34.73
CA LYS A 36 11.58 -2.75 -33.94
C LYS A 36 12.30 -1.40 -33.93
N SER A 37 12.45 -0.75 -35.09
CA SER A 37 13.08 0.57 -35.20
C SER A 37 12.27 1.64 -34.46
N PHE A 38 10.94 1.58 -34.56
CA PHE A 38 10.05 2.47 -33.80
C PHE A 38 10.26 2.32 -32.29
N LEU A 39 10.22 1.10 -31.76
CA LEU A 39 10.40 0.82 -30.33
C LEU A 39 11.80 1.21 -29.82
N LEU A 40 12.84 1.07 -30.65
CA LEU A 40 14.19 1.54 -30.33
C LEU A 40 14.30 3.07 -30.26
N MET A 41 13.40 3.81 -30.91
CA MET A 41 13.33 5.27 -30.83
C MET A 41 12.38 5.76 -29.73
N THR A 42 11.46 4.93 -29.26
CA THR A 42 10.48 5.29 -28.23
C THR A 42 11.15 5.58 -26.87
N PRO A 43 10.93 6.76 -26.28
CA PRO A 43 11.36 7.05 -24.91
C PRO A 43 10.74 6.10 -23.90
N GLY A 44 11.50 5.72 -22.87
CA GLY A 44 11.03 4.82 -21.81
C GLY A 44 11.12 3.32 -22.13
N VAL A 45 11.39 2.93 -23.38
CA VAL A 45 11.69 1.53 -23.73
C VAL A 45 13.15 1.20 -23.41
N TRP A 46 13.37 0.14 -22.63
CA TRP A 46 14.72 -0.30 -22.28
C TRP A 46 15.45 -0.85 -23.51
N LYS A 47 16.64 -0.30 -23.79
CA LYS A 47 17.58 -0.77 -24.81
C LYS A 47 18.73 -1.55 -24.17
N THR A 48 18.96 -2.79 -24.61
CA THR A 48 20.05 -3.64 -24.11
C THR A 48 21.28 -3.52 -25.00
N GLY A 49 22.47 -3.50 -24.39
CA GLY A 49 23.78 -3.33 -25.05
C GLY A 49 24.50 -2.08 -24.58
N TYR A 50 25.84 -2.13 -24.49
CA TYR A 50 26.68 -0.99 -24.06
C TYR A 50 27.05 -0.06 -25.21
N ALA A 51 26.90 -0.52 -26.46
CA ALA A 51 27.19 0.23 -27.67
C ALA A 51 26.27 -0.26 -28.82
N PRO A 52 26.09 0.53 -29.89
CA PRO A 52 25.33 0.13 -31.06
C PRO A 52 25.86 -1.17 -31.70
N PRO A 53 24.98 -2.03 -32.26
CA PRO A 53 23.53 -1.85 -32.35
C PRO A 53 22.82 -2.15 -31.03
N TRP A 54 21.91 -1.25 -30.65
CA TRP A 54 21.03 -1.44 -29.50
C TRP A 54 20.01 -2.55 -29.80
N HIS A 55 19.73 -3.40 -28.82
CA HIS A 55 18.74 -4.47 -28.95
C HIS A 55 17.55 -4.23 -28.02
N LEU A 56 16.38 -4.72 -28.43
CA LEU A 56 15.21 -4.79 -27.57
C LEU A 56 15.17 -6.17 -26.91
N ARG A 57 14.81 -6.22 -25.63
CA ARG A 57 14.41 -7.48 -25.00
C ARG A 57 12.96 -7.73 -25.39
N VAL A 58 12.75 -8.68 -26.30
CA VAL A 58 11.42 -9.07 -26.80
C VAL A 58 11.23 -10.56 -26.55
N GLU A 59 10.08 -10.92 -26.00
CA GLU A 59 9.69 -12.30 -25.79
C GLU A 59 8.36 -12.56 -26.50
N ALA A 60 8.33 -13.60 -27.33
CA ALA A 60 7.12 -13.99 -28.04
C ALA A 60 6.20 -14.77 -27.10
N ILE A 61 4.95 -14.33 -27.01
CA ILE A 61 3.94 -14.96 -26.15
C ILE A 61 3.21 -16.02 -26.95
N LYS A 62 3.09 -17.22 -26.38
CA LYS A 62 2.38 -18.32 -27.03
C LYS A 62 0.90 -18.00 -27.14
N ILE A 63 0.26 -18.47 -28.21
CA ILE A 63 -1.18 -18.24 -28.43
C ILE A 63 -2.07 -18.75 -27.29
N THR A 64 -1.62 -19.80 -26.59
CA THR A 64 -2.29 -20.36 -25.40
C THR A 64 -2.30 -19.40 -24.22
N GLU A 65 -1.34 -18.48 -24.13
CA GLU A 65 -1.15 -17.54 -23.02
C GLU A 65 -1.81 -16.18 -23.29
N TRP A 66 -2.32 -15.93 -24.51
CA TRP A 66 -2.93 -14.64 -24.87
C TRP A 66 -4.10 -14.26 -23.96
N LYS A 67 -4.92 -15.25 -23.56
CA LYS A 67 -6.03 -15.00 -22.63
C LYS A 67 -5.51 -14.62 -21.25
N THR A 68 -4.45 -15.27 -20.76
CA THR A 68 -3.83 -14.96 -19.46
C THR A 68 -3.28 -13.54 -19.42
N VAL A 69 -2.74 -13.04 -20.54
CA VAL A 69 -2.29 -11.65 -20.65
C VAL A 69 -3.45 -10.67 -20.44
N LEU A 70 -4.65 -11.01 -20.89
CA LEU A 70 -5.85 -10.18 -20.78
C LEU A 70 -6.67 -10.42 -19.51
N GLN A 71 -6.38 -11.48 -18.76
CA GLN A 71 -7.04 -11.71 -17.48
C GLN A 71 -6.68 -10.57 -16.53
N GLU A 72 -7.70 -9.86 -16.08
CA GLU A 72 -7.59 -8.95 -14.95
C GLU A 72 -7.01 -9.75 -13.78
N ASP A 73 -5.95 -9.25 -13.17
CA ASP A 73 -5.63 -9.72 -11.82
C ASP A 73 -6.83 -9.34 -10.98
N ASP A 74 -7.41 -10.30 -10.24
CA ASP A 74 -8.43 -10.02 -9.24
C ASP A 74 -7.99 -8.75 -8.50
N TYR A 75 -8.76 -7.69 -8.69
CA TYR A 75 -8.31 -6.34 -8.46
C TYR A 75 -7.81 -6.26 -7.02
N ILE A 76 -6.66 -5.62 -6.77
CA ILE A 76 -6.17 -5.43 -5.40
C ILE A 76 -7.22 -4.68 -4.53
N GLU A 77 -8.14 -3.96 -5.18
CA GLU A 77 -9.32 -3.32 -4.58
C GLU A 77 -10.39 -4.32 -4.08
N ASP A 78 -10.51 -5.50 -4.70
CA ASP A 78 -11.41 -6.56 -4.21
C ASP A 78 -10.81 -7.33 -3.02
N VAL A 79 -9.49 -7.28 -2.84
CA VAL A 79 -8.82 -8.03 -1.76
C VAL A 79 -9.06 -7.39 -0.39
N PHE A 80 -9.09 -6.05 -0.31
CA PHE A 80 -9.17 -5.35 0.99
C PHE A 80 -10.27 -4.30 1.00
N GLN A 81 -11.47 -4.74 1.40
CA GLN A 81 -12.64 -3.88 1.61
C GLN A 81 -12.62 -3.22 3.00
N VAL A 82 -13.44 -2.19 3.20
CA VAL A 82 -13.67 -1.59 4.53
C VAL A 82 -14.11 -2.68 5.52
N GLY A 83 -13.44 -2.74 6.68
CA GLY A 83 -13.59 -3.80 7.67
C GLY A 83 -12.62 -4.98 7.53
N SER A 84 -11.86 -5.07 6.43
CA SER A 84 -10.85 -6.14 6.28
C SER A 84 -9.70 -5.94 7.25
N TRP A 85 -9.22 -7.04 7.83
CA TRP A 85 -8.08 -7.04 8.74
C TRP A 85 -6.78 -7.26 7.96
N VAL A 86 -5.82 -6.37 8.16
CA VAL A 86 -4.59 -6.32 7.38
C VAL A 86 -3.36 -6.15 8.26
N CYS A 87 -2.25 -6.77 7.85
CA CYS A 87 -0.94 -6.66 8.48
C CYS A 87 -0.05 -5.70 7.68
N VAL A 88 0.67 -4.82 8.37
CA VAL A 88 1.59 -3.87 7.74
C VAL A 88 2.93 -4.55 7.41
N LYS A 89 3.36 -4.49 6.15
CA LYS A 89 4.57 -5.19 5.68
C LYS A 89 5.88 -4.45 5.98
N ARG A 90 5.83 -3.11 6.14
CA ARG A 90 7.03 -2.24 6.13
C ARG A 90 6.89 -1.01 7.03
N GLY A 91 8.03 -0.44 7.44
CA GLY A 91 8.09 0.79 8.23
C GLY A 91 7.99 0.56 9.74
N THR A 92 7.67 1.63 10.49
CA THR A 92 7.60 1.62 11.96
C THR A 92 6.54 0.67 12.52
N TYR A 93 5.46 0.46 11.75
CA TYR A 93 4.35 -0.41 12.12
C TYR A 93 4.46 -1.81 11.51
N ARG A 94 5.64 -2.21 10.98
CA ARG A 94 5.80 -3.52 10.36
C ARG A 94 5.43 -4.64 11.34
N GLY A 95 4.53 -5.52 10.92
CA GLY A 95 3.99 -6.61 11.72
C GLY A 95 2.75 -6.25 12.53
N ASP A 96 2.39 -4.96 12.61
CA ASP A 96 1.19 -4.53 13.31
C ASP A 96 -0.05 -4.83 12.46
N VAL A 97 -1.10 -5.27 13.13
CA VAL A 97 -2.41 -5.52 12.53
C VAL A 97 -3.30 -4.30 12.71
N GLY A 98 -4.01 -3.95 11.64
CA GLY A 98 -5.03 -2.93 11.63
C GLY A 98 -6.25 -3.37 10.84
N VAL A 99 -7.28 -2.53 10.85
CA VAL A 99 -8.50 -2.75 10.06
C VAL A 99 -8.66 -1.63 9.03
N VAL A 100 -9.14 -1.98 7.84
CA VAL A 100 -9.42 -1.01 6.78
C VAL A 100 -10.61 -0.13 7.18
N HIS A 101 -10.40 1.17 7.22
CA HIS A 101 -11.43 2.17 7.52
C HIS A 101 -11.96 2.87 6.27
N GLU A 102 -11.07 3.19 5.33
CA GLU A 102 -11.44 3.73 4.02
C GLU A 102 -10.62 3.04 2.94
N ALA A 103 -11.25 2.70 1.81
CA ALA A 103 -10.57 2.18 0.64
C ALA A 103 -10.93 3.03 -0.59
N SER A 104 -9.91 3.39 -1.38
CA SER A 104 -10.08 4.04 -2.68
C SER A 104 -9.13 3.42 -3.70
N LEU A 105 -9.28 3.81 -4.98
CA LEU A 105 -8.47 3.21 -6.06
C LEU A 105 -6.96 3.34 -5.84
N GLU A 106 -6.53 4.45 -5.25
CA GLU A 106 -5.11 4.78 -5.13
C GLU A 106 -4.51 4.44 -3.75
N GLN A 107 -5.33 4.48 -2.71
CA GLN A 107 -4.86 4.41 -1.33
C GLN A 107 -5.89 3.74 -0.41
N ILE A 108 -5.37 3.17 0.66
CA ILE A 108 -6.16 2.59 1.74
C ILE A 108 -5.82 3.30 3.05
N VAL A 109 -6.82 3.54 3.88
CA VAL A 109 -6.66 4.10 5.22
C VAL A 109 -6.99 3.00 6.20
N ILE A 110 -6.04 2.67 7.06
CA ILE A 110 -6.19 1.65 8.09
C ILE A 110 -6.19 2.30 9.48
N LEU A 111 -6.97 1.73 10.40
CA LEU A 111 -6.92 2.03 11.83
C LEU A 111 -5.86 1.16 12.48
N LEU A 112 -4.87 1.80 13.09
CA LEU A 112 -3.78 1.14 13.82
C LEU A 112 -3.73 1.63 15.26
N ILE A 113 -3.21 0.80 16.15
CA ILE A 113 -2.86 1.22 17.51
C ILE A 113 -1.58 2.07 17.41
N PRO A 114 -1.61 3.35 17.81
CA PRO A 114 -0.48 4.24 17.62
C PRO A 114 0.76 3.83 18.43
N ARG A 115 1.93 4.21 17.92
CA ARG A 115 3.23 4.14 18.60
C ARG A 115 3.77 5.56 18.77
N LEU A 116 3.08 6.38 19.56
CA LEU A 116 3.42 7.79 19.78
C LEU A 116 4.21 7.96 21.09
N SER A 117 5.27 8.75 21.06
CA SER A 117 6.02 9.10 22.27
C SER A 117 5.33 10.26 23.00
N LEU A 118 5.31 10.20 24.33
CA LEU A 118 4.84 11.28 25.20
C LEU A 118 5.84 12.45 25.28
N GLU A 119 7.10 12.22 24.90
CA GLU A 119 8.09 13.28 24.86
C GLU A 119 7.92 14.11 23.58
N PRO A 120 7.82 15.46 23.68
CA PRO A 120 7.80 16.30 22.50
C PRO A 120 9.07 16.01 21.69
N PRO A 121 8.97 15.87 20.34
CA PRO A 121 10.14 15.64 19.53
C PRO A 121 11.10 16.80 19.77
N ILE A 122 12.19 16.54 20.49
CA ILE A 122 13.28 17.49 20.63
C ILE A 122 13.65 17.83 19.20
N LYS A 123 13.45 19.09 18.79
CA LYS A 123 13.85 19.58 17.45
C LYS A 123 15.35 19.34 17.34
N GLN A 124 15.75 18.14 16.92
CA GLN A 124 17.14 17.79 16.71
C GLN A 124 17.60 18.65 15.55
N LEU A 125 18.32 19.70 15.92
CA LEU A 125 19.02 20.60 15.02
C LEU A 125 19.70 19.76 13.94
N ARG A 126 19.41 20.17 12.71
CA ARG A 126 19.90 19.68 11.42
C ARG A 126 21.23 18.92 11.51
N GLY A 127 21.25 17.75 10.89
CA GLY A 127 22.48 17.15 10.38
C GLY A 127 22.98 15.96 11.17
N LYS A 128 22.34 14.81 10.98
CA LYS A 128 22.99 13.49 10.87
C LYS A 128 21.91 12.46 10.53
N ARG A 129 22.09 11.73 9.42
CA ARG A 129 21.31 10.52 9.11
C ARG A 129 21.47 9.56 10.30
N ARG A 130 20.50 9.53 11.21
CA ARG A 130 20.44 8.55 12.28
C ARG A 130 19.76 7.30 11.73
N HIS A 131 20.57 6.39 11.21
CA HIS A 131 20.25 4.97 11.21
C HIS A 131 20.43 4.46 12.65
N ARG A 132 19.52 4.84 13.54
CA ARG A 132 19.37 4.21 14.84
C ARG A 132 17.95 3.69 14.87
N GLN A 133 17.80 2.38 15.01
CA GLN A 133 16.54 1.78 15.46
C GLN A 133 16.28 2.34 16.86
N GLU A 134 15.68 3.52 16.92
CA GLU A 134 14.90 3.91 18.09
C GLU A 134 13.80 2.85 18.16
N GLN A 135 13.76 2.11 19.27
CA GLN A 135 12.66 1.18 19.51
C GLN A 135 11.37 1.99 19.32
N PRO A 136 10.44 1.52 18.48
CA PRO A 136 9.17 2.19 18.33
C PRO A 136 8.55 2.37 19.72
N ALA A 137 7.92 3.52 19.96
CA ALA A 137 7.20 3.73 21.20
C ALA A 137 6.18 2.59 21.43
N VAL A 138 5.84 2.37 22.69
CA VAL A 138 4.89 1.32 23.08
C VAL A 138 3.58 1.52 22.31
N SER A 139 3.02 0.43 21.80
CA SER A 139 1.74 0.47 21.09
C SER A 139 0.63 0.66 22.12
N GLN A 140 -0.07 1.79 22.05
CA GLN A 140 -1.17 2.11 22.96
C GLN A 140 -2.12 3.11 22.28
N LEU A 141 -3.42 3.02 22.58
CA LEU A 141 -4.39 4.02 22.11
C LEU A 141 -4.02 5.40 22.62
N PHE A 142 -4.13 6.40 21.74
CA PHE A 142 -3.87 7.78 22.11
C PHE A 142 -5.01 8.32 22.99
N ASP A 143 -4.65 8.87 24.15
CA ASP A 143 -5.55 9.68 24.97
C ASP A 143 -5.14 11.16 24.83
N PRO A 144 -6.06 12.03 24.36
CA PRO A 144 -5.81 13.47 24.28
C PRO A 144 -5.39 14.10 25.61
N SER A 145 -5.82 13.55 26.75
CA SER A 145 -5.50 14.07 28.08
C SER A 145 -4.02 13.92 28.47
N TRP A 146 -3.26 13.05 27.78
CA TRP A 146 -1.84 12.84 28.03
C TRP A 146 -0.98 14.05 27.65
N PHE A 147 -1.48 14.92 26.78
CA PHE A 147 -0.76 16.09 26.30
C PHE A 147 -1.37 17.36 26.90
N ARG A 148 -0.57 18.09 27.69
CA ARG A 148 -0.98 19.35 28.33
C ARG A 148 -1.21 20.47 27.31
N ASP A 149 -2.04 21.43 27.71
CA ASP A 149 -2.28 22.71 27.03
C ASP A 149 -0.98 23.29 26.44
N GLY A 150 -0.92 23.38 25.11
CA GLY A 150 0.25 23.79 24.35
C GLY A 150 0.79 22.73 23.38
N ALA A 151 0.27 21.49 23.44
CA ALA A 151 0.45 20.53 22.36
C ALA A 151 -0.28 21.00 21.08
N ASP A 152 0.35 20.83 19.91
CA ASP A 152 -0.25 21.02 18.58
C ASP A 152 -1.30 19.92 18.30
N ALA A 153 -2.32 19.85 19.16
CA ALA A 153 -3.49 19.02 19.00
C ALA A 153 -4.64 19.87 18.45
N THR A 154 -5.21 19.49 17.33
CA THR A 154 -6.38 20.18 16.74
C THR A 154 -7.45 19.16 16.42
N ASN A 155 -8.68 19.45 16.79
CA ASN A 155 -9.82 18.60 16.44
C ASN A 155 -10.42 19.05 15.11
N GLN A 156 -10.74 18.07 14.27
CA GLN A 156 -11.44 18.25 13.01
C GLN A 156 -12.68 17.35 13.02
N GLU A 157 -13.85 17.94 12.79
CA GLU A 157 -15.08 17.18 12.61
C GLU A 157 -15.19 16.67 11.17
N LEU A 158 -15.50 15.39 11.01
CA LEU A 158 -15.80 14.76 9.74
C LEU A 158 -17.27 14.98 9.36
N PRO A 159 -17.63 14.86 8.07
CA PRO A 159 -19.03 14.88 7.63
C PRO A 159 -19.91 13.80 8.31
N SER A 160 -19.30 12.73 8.82
CA SER A 160 -19.97 11.69 9.61
C SER A 160 -20.34 12.12 11.04
N GLY A 161 -19.93 13.31 11.49
CA GLY A 161 -20.05 13.78 12.88
C GLY A 161 -18.97 13.21 13.82
N GLN A 162 -18.05 12.40 13.30
CA GLN A 162 -16.91 11.91 14.08
C GLN A 162 -15.84 12.99 14.22
N ILE A 163 -15.14 12.98 15.35
CA ILE A 163 -14.04 13.90 15.63
C ILE A 163 -12.71 13.18 15.41
N ILE A 164 -11.89 13.71 14.50
CA ILE A 164 -10.48 13.35 14.36
C ILE A 164 -9.64 14.34 15.16
N THR A 165 -8.75 13.82 16.00
CA THR A 165 -7.69 14.60 16.64
C THR A 165 -6.43 14.55 15.78
N ILE A 166 -5.93 15.70 15.37
CA ILE A 166 -4.65 15.85 14.66
C ILE A 166 -3.60 16.19 15.72
N PHE A 167 -2.63 15.31 15.93
CA PHE A 167 -1.55 15.51 16.89
C PHE A 167 -0.19 15.27 16.23
N CYS A 168 0.70 16.26 16.25
CA CYS A 168 2.01 16.19 15.58
C CYS A 168 1.93 15.73 14.11
N GLY A 169 0.87 16.09 13.40
CA GLY A 169 0.61 15.69 12.01
C GLY A 169 0.02 14.28 11.84
N HIS A 170 -0.18 13.53 12.92
CA HIS A 170 -0.89 12.25 12.92
C HIS A 170 -2.39 12.47 13.11
N LYS A 171 -3.22 11.82 12.29
CA LYS A 171 -4.67 11.84 12.42
C LYS A 171 -5.13 10.68 13.28
N LEU A 172 -5.93 10.97 14.29
CA LEU A 172 -6.34 10.01 15.30
C LEU A 172 -7.86 10.00 15.40
N LEU A 173 -8.47 8.83 15.33
CA LEU A 173 -9.91 8.62 15.50
C LEU A 173 -10.12 7.76 16.74
N LYS A 174 -10.74 8.31 17.79
CA LYS A 174 -10.97 7.59 19.07
C LYS A 174 -9.69 6.92 19.62
N GLY A 175 -8.56 7.60 19.46
CA GLY A 175 -7.26 7.10 19.91
C GLY A 175 -6.53 6.16 18.93
N PHE A 176 -7.18 5.70 17.86
CA PHE A 176 -6.53 4.93 16.79
C PHE A 176 -5.87 5.85 15.76
N LEU A 177 -4.73 5.45 15.24
CA LEU A 177 -4.05 6.14 14.14
C LEU A 177 -4.73 5.82 12.81
N LEU A 178 -5.18 6.86 12.11
CA LEU A 178 -5.58 6.79 10.71
C LEU A 178 -4.33 6.84 9.82
N LYS A 179 -3.91 5.68 9.32
CA LYS A 179 -2.69 5.54 8.52
C LYS A 179 -3.02 5.29 7.06
N LYS A 180 -2.63 6.24 6.20
CA LYS A 180 -2.62 6.06 4.75
C LYS A 180 -1.51 5.11 4.32
N MET A 181 -1.88 4.11 3.53
CA MET A 181 -1.00 3.07 3.01
C MET A 181 -1.29 2.83 1.52
N SER A 182 -0.30 2.31 0.80
CA SER A 182 -0.56 1.68 -0.50
C SER A 182 -0.90 0.22 -0.27
N TYR A 183 -1.67 -0.37 -1.18
CA TYR A 183 -2.02 -1.79 -1.10
C TYR A 183 -0.81 -2.73 -1.08
N HIS A 184 0.32 -2.32 -1.65
CA HIS A 184 1.56 -3.11 -1.61
C HIS A 184 2.28 -3.07 -0.24
N GLY A 185 1.88 -2.15 0.62
CA GLY A 185 2.42 -1.97 1.97
C GLY A 185 1.72 -2.83 3.02
N ILE A 186 0.69 -3.58 2.62
CA ILE A 186 -0.17 -4.39 3.50
C ILE A 186 -0.37 -5.79 2.92
N GLU A 187 -0.80 -6.71 3.76
CA GLU A 187 -1.24 -8.06 3.41
C GLU A 187 -2.38 -8.49 4.32
N GLU A 188 -3.05 -9.59 4.00
CA GLU A 188 -4.13 -10.13 4.83
C GLU A 188 -3.59 -10.56 6.20
N ALA A 189 -4.26 -10.15 7.27
CA ALA A 189 -3.88 -10.53 8.62
C ALA A 189 -4.37 -11.95 8.91
N THR A 190 -3.44 -12.86 9.21
CA THR A 190 -3.76 -14.25 9.57
C THR A 190 -3.86 -14.47 11.07
N ASN A 191 -3.25 -13.58 11.85
CA ASN A 191 -3.21 -13.61 13.30
C ASN A 191 -3.07 -12.18 13.84
N ILE A 192 -3.29 -12.01 15.14
CA ILE A 192 -3.12 -10.73 15.85
C ILE A 192 -2.49 -10.96 17.22
N ASP A 193 -1.75 -9.99 17.74
CA ASP A 193 -1.26 -10.04 19.12
C ASP A 193 -2.42 -9.89 20.12
N VAL A 194 -2.45 -10.68 21.22
CA VAL A 194 -3.55 -10.61 22.22
C VAL A 194 -3.74 -9.20 22.77
N SER A 195 -2.66 -8.44 22.99
CA SER A 195 -2.78 -7.07 23.51
C SER A 195 -3.45 -6.14 22.50
N ALA A 196 -3.13 -6.32 21.22
CA ALA A 196 -3.76 -5.58 20.14
C ALA A 196 -5.24 -5.98 19.99
N ALA A 197 -5.55 -7.28 20.01
CA ALA A 197 -6.92 -7.79 19.95
C ALA A 197 -7.79 -7.23 21.09
N GLY A 198 -7.28 -7.26 22.33
CA GLY A 198 -7.97 -6.68 23.49
C GLY A 198 -8.25 -5.18 23.30
N THR A 199 -7.30 -4.45 22.72
CA THR A 199 -7.48 -3.02 22.42
C THR A 199 -8.60 -2.78 21.40
N PHE A 200 -8.65 -3.55 20.32
CA PHE A 200 -9.74 -3.42 19.32
C PHE A 200 -11.10 -3.83 19.90
N LEU A 201 -11.17 -4.91 20.68
CA LEU A 201 -12.40 -5.43 21.28
C LEU A 201 -13.01 -4.49 22.34
N THR A 202 -12.17 -3.73 23.04
CA THR A 202 -12.60 -2.78 24.08
C THR A 202 -12.90 -1.38 23.57
N SER A 203 -12.74 -1.14 22.25
CA SER A 203 -12.97 0.18 21.65
C SER A 203 -14.44 0.59 21.69
N ASP A 204 -14.67 1.90 21.85
CA ASP A 204 -15.98 2.55 21.72
C ASP A 204 -16.33 2.94 20.27
N LEU A 205 -15.46 2.61 19.29
CA LEU A 205 -15.71 2.90 17.88
C LEU A 205 -16.80 1.95 17.34
N LEU A 206 -17.93 2.51 16.93
CA LEU A 206 -19.12 1.73 16.53
C LEU A 206 -18.83 0.79 15.36
N GLU A 207 -18.01 1.21 14.40
CA GLU A 207 -17.63 0.39 13.25
C GLU A 207 -16.82 -0.84 13.64
N LEU A 208 -15.98 -0.76 14.69
CA LEU A 208 -15.23 -1.92 15.17
C LEU A 208 -16.13 -2.99 15.77
N GLN A 209 -17.31 -2.64 16.29
CA GLN A 209 -18.24 -3.62 16.85
C GLN A 209 -18.73 -4.61 15.80
N THR A 210 -18.84 -4.20 14.54
CA THR A 210 -19.21 -5.11 13.44
C THR A 210 -17.99 -5.80 12.85
N TRP A 211 -16.88 -5.09 12.65
CA TRP A 211 -15.68 -5.63 12.01
C TRP A 211 -14.90 -6.63 12.87
N THR A 212 -15.02 -6.54 14.20
CA THR A 212 -14.37 -7.51 15.12
C THR A 212 -14.89 -8.93 14.99
N ARG A 213 -16.03 -9.14 14.32
CA ARG A 213 -16.55 -10.50 14.02
C ARG A 213 -15.60 -11.31 13.16
N ASP A 214 -14.95 -10.64 12.21
CA ASP A 214 -14.04 -11.26 11.25
C ASP A 214 -12.56 -10.98 11.62
N MET A 215 -12.31 -10.62 12.90
CA MET A 215 -10.97 -10.38 13.42
C MET A 215 -10.14 -11.68 13.41
N PRO A 216 -8.87 -11.63 12.97
CA PRO A 216 -8.01 -12.80 13.00
C PRO A 216 -7.81 -13.31 14.43
N PRO A 217 -7.57 -14.61 14.61
CA PRO A 217 -7.36 -15.19 15.93
C PRO A 217 -6.08 -14.65 16.56
N PRO A 218 -6.03 -14.53 17.90
CA PRO A 218 -4.80 -14.17 18.57
C PRO A 218 -3.69 -15.22 18.36
N ASN A 219 -2.43 -14.79 18.27
CA ASN A 219 -1.26 -15.65 18.07
C ASN A 219 -1.19 -16.79 19.11
N GLU A 220 -1.56 -16.47 20.33
CA GLU A 220 -1.53 -17.34 21.50
C GLU A 220 -2.60 -18.43 21.45
N TRP A 221 -3.55 -18.36 20.52
CA TRP A 221 -4.60 -19.36 20.31
C TRP A 221 -4.26 -20.34 19.18
N ILE A 222 -3.07 -20.21 18.60
CA ILE A 222 -2.53 -21.15 17.61
C ILE A 222 -1.80 -22.25 18.37
N PHE A 223 -2.45 -23.40 18.51
CA PHE A 223 -1.87 -24.58 19.14
C PHE A 223 -1.21 -25.47 18.07
N ASN A 224 0.06 -25.83 18.25
CA ASN A 224 0.68 -26.86 17.44
C ASN A 224 0.13 -28.22 17.89
N ILE A 225 -0.46 -28.97 16.96
CA ILE A 225 -1.09 -30.27 17.24
C ILE A 225 -0.04 -31.39 17.42
N ASP A 226 1.24 -31.08 17.23
CA ASP A 226 2.34 -32.05 17.16
C ASP A 226 3.24 -32.11 18.43
N GLU A 227 2.78 -31.63 19.59
CA GLU A 227 3.44 -31.82 20.91
C GLU A 227 2.59 -32.62 21.90
#